data_AF-A0A9X9LHI9-F1
#
_entry.id   AF-A0A9X9LHI9-F1
#
_cell.length_a   1.000
_cell.length_b   1.000
_cell.length_c   1.000
_cell.angle_alpha   90.00
_cell.angle_beta   90.00
_cell.angle_gamma   90.00
#
_symmetry.space_group_name_H-M   'P 1'
#
loop_
_entity.id
_entity.type
_entity.pdbx_description
1 polymer ?
#
loop_
_entity_poly.entity_id
_entity_poly.type
_entity_poly.pdbx_seq_one_letter_code
_entity_poly.pdbx_strand_id
1 'polypeptide(L)'
;QIHEADTTEDQSGATFDKRSPTWTALSRIAGLCNRAVFKAGQENISVSKRDTAGDASESALLKCIELSCGSVRKMRDRNPKVAEIPFNSTNKYQLSIHEREDSPQSHVLVMKGAPERILDRCSTILVQGKEIPLDKEMQDAFQNAYMELGGLGERVLGFCQLNLPSGKFPRGFKFDTDELNFPTEKLCFVGLMSMIDPPRAAVPDAVGKCRSAGIKVIMVTGDHPITAKAIAKGVGIISEGNETVEDIAARLNIPVSQVNPREAKACVVHGSDLKDMTSEQLDEILKNHTEIVFARTSPQQKLIIVEGCQRQVSGTGVQGQAGAGWVVWPGACKGFLLRSGCVFAGSDVSKQAADMILLDDNFASIVTGVEEGRLIFDNLKKSIAYTLTSNIPE
;
A
#
# COMPACT_ATOMS: atom_id res chain seq x y z
N GLN A 1 -6.52 -16.67 14.55
CA GLN A 1 -5.43 -17.51 14.02
C GLN A 1 -5.04 -16.93 12.67
N ILE A 2 -3.75 -16.66 12.45
CA ILE A 2 -3.23 -16.23 11.15
C ILE A 2 -2.81 -17.48 10.40
N HIS A 3 -3.22 -17.57 9.14
CA HIS A 3 -2.90 -18.69 8.27
C HIS A 3 -2.23 -18.13 7.01
N GLU A 4 -1.05 -18.65 6.70
CA GLU A 4 -0.41 -18.35 5.41
C GLU A 4 -1.15 -19.09 4.30
N ALA A 5 -1.56 -18.35 3.27
CA ALA A 5 -2.12 -18.94 2.07
C ALA A 5 -1.00 -19.15 1.06
N ASP A 6 -0.62 -20.41 0.83
CA ASP A 6 0.32 -20.74 -0.23
C ASP A 6 -0.35 -20.49 -1.60
N THR A 7 0.15 -19.49 -2.31
CA THR A 7 -0.28 -19.13 -3.68
C THR A 7 0.68 -19.66 -4.75
N THR A 8 1.68 -20.46 -4.36
CA THR A 8 2.58 -21.14 -5.31
C THR A 8 1.84 -22.25 -6.06
N GLU A 9 2.36 -22.58 -7.24
CA GLU A 9 1.74 -23.55 -8.17
C GLU A 9 1.62 -24.96 -7.55
N ASP A 10 2.56 -25.31 -6.66
CA ASP A 10 2.64 -26.64 -6.05
C ASP A 10 1.75 -26.79 -4.80
N GLN A 11 1.22 -25.69 -4.24
CA GLN A 11 0.49 -25.64 -2.96
C GLN A 11 1.14 -26.48 -1.85
N SER A 12 2.47 -26.66 -1.90
CA SER A 12 3.23 -27.58 -1.05
C SER A 12 3.58 -26.98 0.31
N GLY A 13 3.31 -25.69 0.51
CA GLY A 13 3.50 -24.94 1.76
C GLY A 13 2.28 -24.99 2.69
N ALA A 14 2.09 -23.93 3.46
CA ALA A 14 1.11 -23.84 4.55
C ALA A 14 -0.31 -24.25 4.12
N THR A 15 -0.75 -25.42 4.58
CA THR A 15 -2.10 -25.93 4.39
C THR A 15 -2.99 -25.40 5.50
N PHE A 16 -3.85 -24.43 5.21
CA PHE A 16 -4.96 -24.08 6.09
C PHE A 16 -6.22 -24.85 5.68
N ASP A 17 -7.14 -25.07 6.63
CA ASP A 17 -8.34 -25.86 6.38
C ASP A 17 -9.31 -25.13 5.43
N LYS A 18 -9.19 -25.42 4.14
CA LYS A 18 -10.08 -24.92 3.08
C LYS A 18 -11.53 -25.40 3.23
N ARG A 19 -11.81 -26.37 4.12
CA ARG A 19 -13.17 -26.86 4.38
C ARG A 19 -13.87 -26.09 5.49
N SER A 20 -13.17 -25.20 6.18
CA SER A 20 -13.77 -24.35 7.21
C SER A 20 -14.92 -23.52 6.61
N PRO A 21 -16.11 -23.52 7.23
CA PRO A 21 -17.22 -22.68 6.78
C PRO A 21 -16.86 -21.18 6.78
N THR A 22 -15.99 -20.75 7.70
CA THR A 22 -15.49 -19.37 7.74
C THR A 22 -14.64 -19.04 6.51
N TRP A 23 -13.77 -19.95 6.07
CA TRP A 23 -13.00 -19.75 4.84
C TRP A 23 -13.90 -19.70 3.59
N THR A 24 -14.91 -20.56 3.54
CA THR A 24 -15.89 -20.56 2.43
C THR A 24 -16.62 -19.21 2.36
N ALA A 25 -16.99 -18.63 3.50
CA ALA A 25 -17.55 -17.28 3.53
C ALA A 25 -16.54 -16.22 3.10
N LEU A 26 -15.29 -16.27 3.59
CA LEU A 26 -14.24 -15.30 3.29
C LEU A 26 -13.89 -15.29 1.79
N SER A 27 -13.65 -16.47 1.23
CA SER A 27 -13.35 -16.66 -0.20
C SER A 27 -14.49 -16.19 -1.10
N ARG A 28 -15.75 -16.42 -0.69
CA ARG A 28 -16.92 -15.88 -1.38
C ARG A 28 -16.92 -14.35 -1.37
N ILE A 29 -16.67 -13.71 -0.24
CA ILE A 29 -16.61 -12.23 -0.16
C ILE A 29 -15.49 -11.71 -1.08
N ALA A 30 -14.30 -12.30 -1.01
CA ALA A 30 -13.15 -11.90 -1.81
C ALA A 30 -13.36 -12.10 -3.34
N GLY A 31 -14.11 -13.13 -3.74
CA GLY A 31 -14.46 -13.40 -5.13
C GLY A 31 -15.59 -12.50 -5.66
N LEU A 32 -16.64 -12.27 -4.86
CA LEU A 32 -17.84 -11.51 -5.25
C LEU A 32 -17.63 -10.00 -5.19
N CYS A 33 -17.05 -9.50 -4.08
CA CYS A 33 -16.78 -8.08 -3.88
C CYS A 33 -15.49 -7.65 -4.58
N ASN A 34 -15.36 -7.94 -5.87
CA ASN A 34 -14.14 -7.74 -6.64
C ASN A 34 -14.49 -7.45 -8.11
N ARG A 35 -13.87 -6.43 -8.71
CA ARG A 35 -14.10 -6.05 -10.11
C ARG A 35 -13.03 -6.57 -11.06
N ALA A 36 -11.92 -7.10 -10.55
CA ALA A 36 -10.89 -7.69 -11.38
C ALA A 36 -11.42 -8.88 -12.18
N VAL A 37 -10.96 -8.98 -13.43
CA VAL A 37 -11.25 -10.08 -14.36
C VAL A 37 -9.98 -10.52 -15.09
N PHE A 38 -9.88 -11.80 -15.44
CA PHE A 38 -8.79 -12.28 -16.31
C PHE A 38 -9.00 -11.80 -17.74
N LYS A 39 -7.92 -11.47 -18.44
CA LYS A 39 -7.99 -11.16 -19.88
C LYS A 39 -8.32 -12.42 -20.69
N ALA A 40 -8.99 -12.24 -21.83
CA ALA A 40 -9.37 -13.35 -22.70
C ALA A 40 -8.15 -14.05 -23.31
N GLY A 41 -8.27 -15.34 -23.61
CA GLY A 41 -7.25 -16.12 -24.33
C GLY A 41 -6.08 -16.63 -23.47
N GLN A 42 -6.20 -16.61 -22.14
CA GLN A 42 -5.12 -16.97 -21.22
C GLN A 42 -5.35 -18.29 -20.47
N GLU A 43 -6.20 -19.18 -21.01
CA GLU A 43 -6.57 -20.44 -20.37
C GLU A 43 -5.38 -21.40 -20.21
N ASN A 44 -4.42 -21.35 -21.13
CA ASN A 44 -3.21 -22.19 -21.13
C ASN A 44 -2.08 -21.64 -20.22
N ILE A 45 -2.26 -20.46 -19.63
CA ILE A 45 -1.28 -19.82 -18.75
C ILE A 45 -1.63 -20.15 -17.31
N SER A 46 -0.62 -20.39 -16.47
CA SER A 46 -0.80 -20.55 -15.02
C SER A 46 -1.48 -19.33 -14.40
N VAL A 47 -2.39 -19.56 -13.46
CA VAL A 47 -3.23 -18.52 -12.84
C VAL A 47 -2.39 -17.38 -12.24
N SER A 48 -1.23 -17.69 -11.67
CA SER A 48 -0.29 -16.71 -11.10
C SER A 48 0.22 -15.72 -12.15
N LYS A 49 0.46 -16.19 -13.39
CA LYS A 49 1.02 -15.42 -14.51
C LYS A 49 -0.04 -14.83 -15.46
N ARG A 50 -1.32 -15.15 -15.27
CA ARG A 50 -2.40 -14.54 -16.07
C ARG A 50 -2.46 -13.04 -15.82
N ASP A 51 -2.65 -12.29 -16.90
CA ASP A 51 -2.97 -10.87 -16.84
C ASP A 51 -4.41 -10.67 -16.39
N THR A 52 -4.58 -9.66 -15.56
CA THR A 52 -5.87 -9.23 -15.03
C THR A 52 -6.15 -7.79 -15.45
N ALA A 53 -7.43 -7.47 -15.60
CA ALA A 53 -7.91 -6.10 -15.70
C ALA A 53 -8.52 -5.74 -14.34
N GLY A 54 -7.85 -4.87 -13.58
CA GLY A 54 -8.21 -4.48 -12.21
C GLY A 54 -7.00 -3.87 -11.51
N ASP A 55 -7.17 -3.32 -10.31
CA ASP A 55 -6.03 -2.89 -9.50
C ASP A 55 -5.23 -4.09 -8.97
N ALA A 56 -4.01 -3.83 -8.51
CA ALA A 56 -3.12 -4.88 -8.02
C ALA A 56 -3.72 -5.69 -6.88
N SER A 57 -4.43 -5.04 -5.94
CA SER A 57 -5.03 -5.72 -4.80
C SER A 57 -6.21 -6.61 -5.20
N GLU A 58 -7.10 -6.12 -6.06
CA GLU A 58 -8.18 -6.95 -6.59
C GLU A 58 -7.67 -8.12 -7.45
N SER A 59 -6.60 -7.90 -8.21
CA SER A 59 -5.95 -8.92 -9.02
C SER A 59 -5.34 -10.02 -8.16
N ALA A 60 -4.67 -9.66 -7.06
CA ALA A 60 -4.11 -10.62 -6.10
C ALA A 60 -5.21 -11.48 -5.47
N LEU A 61 -6.31 -10.86 -5.03
CA LEU A 61 -7.47 -11.59 -4.49
C LEU A 61 -8.09 -12.52 -5.54
N LEU A 62 -8.27 -12.04 -6.77
CA LEU A 62 -8.83 -12.84 -7.86
C LEU A 62 -7.99 -14.10 -8.10
N LYS A 63 -6.66 -13.96 -8.20
CA LYS A 63 -5.74 -15.08 -8.39
C LYS A 63 -5.77 -16.06 -7.20
N CYS A 64 -5.79 -15.53 -5.97
CA CYS A 64 -5.85 -16.34 -4.75
C CYS A 64 -7.13 -17.20 -4.70
N ILE A 65 -8.30 -16.61 -5.01
CA ILE A 65 -9.57 -17.36 -4.99
C ILE A 65 -9.66 -18.33 -6.17
N GLU A 66 -9.16 -17.95 -7.36
CA GLU A 66 -9.14 -18.85 -8.52
C GLU A 66 -8.29 -20.12 -8.24
N LEU A 67 -7.14 -19.97 -7.57
CA LEU A 67 -6.28 -21.08 -7.16
C LEU A 67 -6.87 -21.93 -6.03
N SER A 68 -7.57 -21.29 -5.08
CA SER A 68 -8.01 -21.95 -3.85
C SER A 68 -9.40 -22.58 -3.94
N CYS A 69 -10.31 -21.95 -4.69
CA CYS A 69 -11.74 -22.26 -4.72
C CYS A 69 -12.25 -22.58 -6.13
N GLY A 70 -11.38 -22.55 -7.15
CA GLY A 70 -11.75 -22.74 -8.54
C GLY A 70 -12.34 -21.48 -9.19
N SER A 71 -13.06 -21.65 -10.30
CA SER A 71 -13.40 -20.53 -11.18
C SER A 71 -14.26 -19.45 -10.51
N VAL A 72 -13.67 -18.26 -10.34
CA VAL A 72 -14.33 -17.06 -9.80
C VAL A 72 -15.43 -16.57 -10.73
N ARG A 73 -15.27 -16.75 -12.05
CA ARG A 73 -16.32 -16.42 -13.03
C ARG A 73 -17.59 -17.22 -12.75
N LYS A 74 -17.48 -18.55 -12.60
CA LYS A 74 -18.62 -19.41 -12.24
C LYS A 74 -19.20 -19.07 -10.87
N MET A 75 -18.37 -18.64 -9.91
CA MET A 75 -18.85 -18.18 -8.61
C MET A 75 -19.70 -16.91 -8.73
N ARG A 76 -19.27 -15.94 -9.54
CA ARG A 76 -20.02 -14.70 -9.80
C ARG A 76 -21.29 -14.95 -10.61
N ASP A 77 -21.26 -15.85 -11.59
CA ASP A 77 -22.43 -16.21 -12.39
C ASP A 77 -23.54 -16.86 -11.52
N ARG A 78 -23.14 -17.66 -10.52
CA ARG A 78 -24.06 -18.29 -9.55
C ARG A 78 -24.57 -17.34 -8.46
N ASN A 79 -23.93 -16.18 -8.29
CA ASN A 79 -24.34 -15.15 -7.33
C ASN A 79 -24.45 -13.80 -8.06
N PRO A 80 -25.49 -13.63 -8.90
CA PRO A 80 -25.68 -12.42 -9.68
C PRO A 80 -25.63 -11.15 -8.82
N LYS A 81 -24.89 -10.16 -9.28
CA LYS A 81 -24.75 -8.87 -8.61
C LYS A 81 -25.97 -7.99 -8.91
N VAL A 82 -26.62 -7.49 -7.85
CA VAL A 82 -27.82 -6.64 -7.94
C VAL A 82 -27.49 -5.17 -7.72
N ALA A 83 -26.54 -4.87 -6.84
CA ALA A 83 -26.08 -3.50 -6.59
C ALA A 83 -24.59 -3.49 -6.20
N GLU A 84 -23.92 -2.37 -6.44
CA GLU A 84 -22.55 -2.15 -5.99
C GLU A 84 -22.28 -0.69 -5.63
N ILE A 85 -21.47 -0.51 -4.60
CA ILE A 85 -20.85 0.76 -4.27
C ILE A 85 -19.34 0.61 -4.56
N PRO A 86 -18.80 1.33 -5.56
CA PRO A 86 -17.37 1.36 -5.83
C PRO A 86 -16.57 1.75 -4.59
N PHE A 87 -15.30 1.33 -4.54
CA PHE A 87 -14.37 1.89 -3.57
C PHE A 87 -14.28 3.41 -3.74
N ASN A 88 -14.45 4.14 -2.62
CA ASN A 88 -14.27 5.58 -2.55
C ASN A 88 -13.29 5.92 -1.41
N SER A 89 -12.36 6.84 -1.65
CA SER A 89 -11.39 7.33 -0.64
C SER A 89 -12.04 7.93 0.60
N THR A 90 -13.26 8.47 0.49
CA THR A 90 -14.02 9.00 1.62
C THR A 90 -14.57 7.89 2.51
N ASN A 91 -15.22 6.88 1.90
CA ASN A 91 -15.87 5.79 2.63
C ASN A 91 -14.88 4.69 3.05
N LYS A 92 -13.79 4.52 2.30
CA LYS A 92 -12.70 3.53 2.49
C LYS A 92 -13.15 2.06 2.50
N TYR A 93 -14.32 1.78 1.93
CA TYR A 93 -14.82 0.43 1.69
C TYR A 93 -15.42 0.33 0.27
N GLN A 94 -15.55 -0.91 -0.19
CA GLN A 94 -16.28 -1.32 -1.38
C GLN A 94 -17.35 -2.31 -0.94
N LEU A 95 -18.53 -2.22 -1.53
CA LEU A 95 -19.68 -3.05 -1.17
C LEU A 95 -20.38 -3.56 -2.43
N SER A 96 -20.91 -4.77 -2.36
CA SER A 96 -21.82 -5.29 -3.38
C SER A 96 -22.88 -6.19 -2.78
N ILE A 97 -24.05 -6.23 -3.42
CA ILE A 97 -25.19 -7.06 -3.01
C ILE A 97 -25.43 -8.09 -4.11
N HIS A 98 -25.57 -9.34 -3.72
CA HIS A 98 -25.72 -10.48 -4.61
C HIS A 98 -26.92 -11.35 -4.24
N GLU A 99 -27.56 -11.96 -5.24
CA GLU A 99 -28.49 -13.07 -5.00
C GLU A 99 -27.70 -14.29 -4.49
N ARG A 100 -28.23 -15.02 -3.50
CA ARG A 100 -27.58 -16.23 -2.97
C ARG A 100 -27.92 -17.46 -3.81
N GLU A 101 -26.89 -18.27 -4.09
CA GLU A 101 -27.05 -19.59 -4.73
C GLU A 101 -27.95 -20.53 -3.89
N ASP A 102 -27.71 -20.63 -2.58
CA ASP A 102 -28.42 -21.57 -1.70
C ASP A 102 -29.89 -21.22 -1.45
N SER A 103 -30.24 -19.94 -1.59
CA SER A 103 -31.59 -19.44 -1.34
C SER A 103 -31.84 -18.21 -2.22
N PRO A 104 -32.34 -18.43 -3.45
CA PRO A 104 -32.55 -17.37 -4.45
C PRO A 104 -33.52 -16.25 -4.04
N GLN A 105 -34.23 -16.42 -2.93
CA GLN A 105 -35.11 -15.40 -2.35
C GLN A 105 -34.39 -14.49 -1.32
N SER A 106 -33.11 -14.76 -1.06
CA SER A 106 -32.30 -14.03 -0.10
C SER A 106 -31.11 -13.34 -0.78
N HIS A 107 -30.77 -12.17 -0.26
CA HIS A 107 -29.64 -11.39 -0.73
C HIS A 107 -28.51 -11.47 0.29
N VAL A 108 -27.27 -11.48 -0.19
CA VAL A 108 -26.08 -11.32 0.63
C VAL A 108 -25.41 -10.01 0.26
N LEU A 109 -25.19 -9.18 1.29
CA LEU A 109 -24.36 -8.00 1.21
C LEU A 109 -22.94 -8.41 1.60
N VAL A 110 -21.98 -8.06 0.75
CA VAL A 110 -20.55 -8.32 0.97
C VAL A 110 -19.80 -7.00 0.92
N MET A 111 -18.85 -6.81 1.82
CA MET A 111 -18.07 -5.57 1.92
C MET A 111 -16.61 -5.89 2.22
N LYS A 112 -15.70 -5.14 1.59
CA LYS A 112 -14.27 -5.16 1.87
C LYS A 112 -13.72 -3.75 2.00
N GLY A 113 -12.66 -3.55 2.76
CA GLY A 113 -12.07 -2.22 2.93
C GLY A 113 -10.91 -2.17 3.91
N ALA A 114 -10.61 -0.96 4.37
CA ALA A 114 -9.61 -0.74 5.42
C ALA A 114 -10.03 -1.50 6.70
N PRO A 115 -9.15 -2.32 7.31
CA PRO A 115 -9.47 -3.17 8.46
C PRO A 115 -10.21 -2.44 9.58
N GLU A 116 -9.72 -1.26 9.97
CA GLU A 116 -10.32 -0.44 11.03
C GLU A 116 -11.75 0.00 10.70
N ARG A 117 -12.00 0.38 9.44
CA ARG A 117 -13.32 0.86 8.98
C ARG A 117 -14.33 -0.27 8.83
N ILE A 118 -13.86 -1.48 8.54
CA ILE A 118 -14.71 -2.65 8.46
C ILE A 118 -15.09 -3.12 9.87
N LEU A 119 -14.13 -3.16 10.79
CA LEU A 119 -14.40 -3.55 12.19
C LEU A 119 -15.42 -2.62 12.85
N ASP A 120 -15.29 -1.30 12.68
CA ASP A 120 -16.23 -0.29 13.22
C ASP A 120 -17.69 -0.51 12.77
N ARG A 121 -17.90 -1.18 11.63
CA ARG A 121 -19.23 -1.46 11.06
C ARG A 121 -19.76 -2.84 11.42
N CYS A 122 -18.98 -3.67 12.09
CA CYS A 122 -19.35 -5.03 12.44
C CYS A 122 -19.84 -5.13 13.89
N SER A 123 -20.87 -5.93 14.12
CA SER A 123 -21.38 -6.25 15.46
C SER A 123 -21.20 -7.71 15.83
N THR A 124 -21.03 -8.58 14.83
CA THR A 124 -20.80 -10.02 15.00
C THR A 124 -19.56 -10.46 14.22
N ILE A 125 -19.03 -11.63 14.54
CA ILE A 125 -17.91 -12.27 13.85
C ILE A 125 -18.25 -13.74 13.56
N LEU A 126 -17.79 -14.25 12.40
CA LEU A 126 -18.04 -15.61 11.96
C LEU A 126 -16.93 -16.57 12.40
N VAL A 127 -17.18 -17.38 13.43
CA VAL A 127 -16.23 -18.37 13.95
C VAL A 127 -16.72 -19.78 13.66
N GLN A 128 -15.97 -20.53 12.86
CA GLN A 128 -16.30 -21.91 12.44
C GLN A 128 -17.74 -22.05 11.89
N GLY A 129 -18.21 -21.03 11.17
CA GLY A 129 -19.57 -20.98 10.61
C GLY A 129 -20.68 -20.51 11.54
N LYS A 130 -20.38 -20.18 12.80
CA LYS A 130 -21.34 -19.58 13.74
C LYS A 130 -21.08 -18.08 13.89
N GLU A 131 -22.14 -17.29 13.80
CA GLU A 131 -22.09 -15.87 14.09
C GLU A 131 -22.14 -15.66 15.61
N ILE A 132 -21.10 -15.06 16.18
CA ILE A 132 -21.03 -14.69 17.60
C ILE A 132 -20.90 -13.16 17.72
N PRO A 133 -21.32 -12.55 18.85
CA PRO A 133 -21.09 -11.14 19.09
C PRO A 133 -19.59 -10.78 19.06
N LEU A 134 -19.29 -9.56 18.62
CA LEU A 134 -17.93 -9.04 18.58
C LEU A 134 -17.53 -8.52 19.97
N ASP A 135 -16.98 -9.42 20.79
CA ASP A 135 -16.56 -9.13 22.16
C ASP A 135 -15.18 -8.45 22.21
N LYS A 136 -14.84 -7.84 23.35
CA LYS A 136 -13.56 -7.13 23.54
C LYS A 136 -12.34 -8.03 23.30
N GLU A 137 -12.40 -9.29 23.74
CA GLU A 137 -11.33 -10.27 23.50
C GLU A 137 -11.09 -10.50 22.00
N MET A 138 -12.16 -10.52 21.20
CA MET A 138 -12.06 -10.69 19.74
C MET A 138 -11.57 -9.41 19.05
N GLN A 139 -11.91 -8.24 19.57
CA GLN A 139 -11.35 -6.96 19.11
C GLN A 139 -9.84 -6.89 19.39
N ASP A 140 -9.40 -7.31 20.58
CA ASP A 140 -7.98 -7.36 20.92
C ASP A 140 -7.23 -8.39 20.06
N ALA A 141 -7.82 -9.57 19.81
CA ALA A 141 -7.25 -10.57 18.90
C ALA A 141 -7.18 -10.08 17.44
N PHE A 142 -8.19 -9.36 16.97
CA PHE A 142 -8.17 -8.69 15.67
C PHE A 142 -7.04 -7.68 15.59
N GLN A 143 -6.90 -6.84 16.62
CA GLN A 143 -5.88 -5.79 16.65
C GLN A 143 -4.48 -6.39 16.63
N ASN A 144 -4.25 -7.45 17.42
CA ASN A 144 -2.98 -8.18 17.42
C ASN A 144 -2.65 -8.75 16.03
N ALA A 145 -3.61 -9.43 15.39
CA ALA A 145 -3.42 -9.97 14.05
C ALA A 145 -3.17 -8.87 13.00
N TYR A 146 -3.87 -7.74 13.09
CA TYR A 146 -3.65 -6.59 12.22
C TYR A 146 -2.25 -5.99 12.39
N MET A 147 -1.78 -5.86 13.63
CA MET A 147 -0.44 -5.36 13.94
C MET A 147 0.65 -6.32 13.45
N GLU A 148 0.45 -7.63 13.61
CA GLU A 148 1.39 -8.66 13.15
C GLU A 148 1.53 -8.65 11.62
N LEU A 149 0.40 -8.73 10.89
CA LEU A 149 0.40 -8.70 9.43
C LEU A 149 0.93 -7.37 8.88
N GLY A 150 0.57 -6.25 9.51
CA GLY A 150 1.13 -4.94 9.15
C GLY A 150 2.63 -4.87 9.41
N GLY A 151 3.11 -5.50 10.49
CA GLY A 151 4.52 -5.57 10.88
C GLY A 151 5.39 -6.35 9.90
N LEU A 152 4.78 -7.29 9.16
CA LEU A 152 5.42 -8.02 8.06
C LEU A 152 5.50 -7.20 6.76
N GLY A 153 4.96 -5.97 6.73
CA GLY A 153 4.95 -5.15 5.52
C GLY A 153 3.86 -5.56 4.53
N GLU A 154 2.85 -6.30 4.99
CA GLU A 154 1.74 -6.70 4.16
C GLU A 154 0.63 -5.65 4.18
N ARG A 155 -0.06 -5.52 3.05
CA ARG A 155 -1.27 -4.73 2.92
C ARG A 155 -2.46 -5.57 3.36
N VAL A 156 -3.10 -5.16 4.46
CA VAL A 156 -4.22 -5.89 5.07
C VAL A 156 -5.56 -5.30 4.65
N LEU A 157 -6.52 -6.14 4.29
CA LEU A 157 -7.92 -5.79 4.01
C LEU A 157 -8.86 -6.55 4.94
N GLY A 158 -9.89 -5.85 5.42
CA GLY A 158 -10.98 -6.46 6.20
C GLY A 158 -12.14 -6.87 5.30
N PHE A 159 -12.76 -7.99 5.63
CA PHE A 159 -13.89 -8.57 4.89
C PHE A 159 -15.05 -8.88 5.84
N CYS A 160 -16.24 -8.43 5.47
CA CYS A 160 -17.46 -8.69 6.20
C CYS A 160 -18.64 -8.99 5.26
N GLN A 161 -19.68 -9.60 5.81
CA GLN A 161 -20.92 -9.91 5.10
C GLN A 161 -22.13 -9.62 5.97
N LEU A 162 -23.30 -9.52 5.34
CA LEU A 162 -24.58 -9.54 6.02
C LEU A 162 -25.59 -10.28 5.15
N ASN A 163 -26.27 -11.26 5.74
CA ASN A 163 -27.43 -11.89 5.11
C ASN A 163 -28.64 -10.97 5.29
N LEU A 164 -29.16 -10.42 4.19
CA LEU A 164 -30.31 -9.52 4.24
C LEU A 164 -31.59 -10.34 4.46
N PRO A 165 -32.46 -9.94 5.41
CA PRO A 165 -33.68 -10.67 5.70
C PRO A 165 -34.65 -10.61 4.51
N SER A 166 -35.02 -11.78 3.97
CA SER A 166 -35.87 -11.92 2.79
C SER A 166 -37.26 -11.28 2.94
N GLY A 167 -37.77 -11.18 4.17
CA GLY A 167 -39.04 -10.50 4.45
C GLY A 167 -39.00 -8.98 4.23
N LYS A 168 -37.83 -8.34 4.36
CA LYS A 168 -37.66 -6.89 4.09
C LYS A 168 -37.10 -6.62 2.69
N PHE A 169 -36.28 -7.54 2.19
CA PHE A 169 -35.60 -7.42 0.90
C PHE A 169 -35.92 -8.61 -0.01
N PRO A 170 -37.16 -8.67 -0.54
CA PRO A 170 -37.60 -9.77 -1.41
C PRO A 170 -36.89 -9.73 -2.76
N ARG A 171 -36.95 -10.84 -3.50
CA ARG A 171 -36.38 -10.92 -4.85
C ARG A 171 -36.99 -9.85 -5.78
N GLY A 172 -36.14 -9.11 -6.46
CA GLY A 172 -36.56 -7.97 -7.30
C GLY A 172 -36.66 -6.63 -6.55
N PHE A 173 -36.32 -6.58 -5.27
CA PHE A 173 -36.15 -5.32 -4.54
C PHE A 173 -35.09 -4.46 -5.24
N LYS A 174 -35.42 -3.19 -5.50
CA LYS A 174 -34.49 -2.23 -6.11
C LYS A 174 -33.63 -1.60 -5.02
N PHE A 175 -32.37 -2.00 -4.96
CA PHE A 175 -31.39 -1.38 -4.08
C PHE A 175 -30.95 -0.04 -4.67
N ASP A 176 -31.00 1.00 -3.86
CA ASP A 176 -30.55 2.34 -4.21
C ASP A 176 -29.19 2.60 -3.55
N THR A 177 -28.21 2.99 -4.35
CA THR A 177 -26.82 3.22 -3.91
C THR A 177 -26.54 4.68 -3.57
N ASP A 178 -27.42 5.60 -3.96
CA ASP A 178 -27.30 7.03 -3.69
C ASP A 178 -28.03 7.37 -2.39
N GLU A 179 -29.27 6.91 -2.24
CA GLU A 179 -30.02 6.93 -0.98
C GLU A 179 -30.06 5.51 -0.39
N LEU A 180 -29.12 5.24 0.52
CA LEU A 180 -28.92 3.91 1.09
C LEU A 180 -30.21 3.34 1.72
N ASN A 181 -30.87 2.45 0.99
CA ASN A 181 -32.10 1.77 1.41
C ASN A 181 -31.85 0.40 2.08
N PHE A 182 -30.58 0.09 2.39
CA PHE A 182 -30.12 -1.15 3.00
C PHE A 182 -29.12 -0.88 4.14
N PRO A 183 -28.97 -1.80 5.11
CA PRO A 183 -28.05 -1.62 6.23
C PRO A 183 -26.58 -1.69 5.80
N THR A 184 -25.78 -0.72 6.26
CA THR A 184 -24.31 -0.67 6.09
C THR A 184 -23.55 -0.73 7.43
N GLU A 185 -24.25 -1.11 8.49
CA GLU A 185 -23.76 -1.23 9.87
C GLU A 185 -24.31 -2.53 10.47
N LYS A 186 -23.73 -2.95 11.61
CA LYS A 186 -24.05 -4.21 12.30
C LYS A 186 -23.86 -5.42 11.39
N LEU A 187 -22.79 -5.38 10.60
CA LEU A 187 -22.38 -6.46 9.70
C LEU A 187 -21.71 -7.60 10.50
N CYS A 188 -21.55 -8.75 9.85
CA CYS A 188 -20.80 -9.89 10.37
C CYS A 188 -19.38 -9.88 9.80
N PHE A 189 -18.38 -9.64 10.66
CA PHE A 189 -16.98 -9.73 10.31
C PHE A 189 -16.60 -11.18 9.99
N VAL A 190 -15.87 -11.41 8.89
CA VAL A 190 -15.50 -12.77 8.47
C VAL A 190 -14.00 -13.01 8.59
N GLY A 191 -13.17 -12.03 8.23
CA GLY A 191 -11.74 -12.20 8.32
C GLY A 191 -10.92 -11.06 7.74
N LEU A 192 -9.61 -11.15 7.95
CA LEU A 192 -8.59 -10.35 7.30
C LEU A 192 -7.97 -11.17 6.16
N MET A 193 -7.63 -10.52 5.06
CA MET A 193 -6.64 -11.05 4.12
C MET A 193 -5.54 -10.03 3.94
N SER A 194 -4.31 -10.48 4.05
CA SER A 194 -3.13 -9.68 3.76
C SER A 194 -2.54 -10.07 2.41
N MET A 195 -1.86 -9.12 1.79
CA MET A 195 -1.14 -9.33 0.54
C MET A 195 0.14 -8.50 0.59
N ILE A 196 1.23 -9.12 0.17
CA ILE A 196 2.51 -8.43 0.03
C ILE A 196 2.62 -7.88 -1.39
N ASP A 197 3.00 -6.61 -1.51
CA ASP A 197 3.59 -6.08 -2.74
C ASP A 197 5.10 -6.14 -2.55
N PRO A 198 5.76 -7.24 -2.95
CA PRO A 198 7.17 -7.42 -2.64
C PRO A 198 7.97 -6.32 -3.35
N PRO A 199 8.96 -5.71 -2.67
CA PRO A 199 9.84 -4.77 -3.33
C PRO A 199 10.52 -5.47 -4.51
N ARG A 200 10.66 -4.74 -5.62
CA ARG A 200 11.33 -5.29 -6.81
C ARG A 200 12.76 -5.68 -6.46
N ALA A 201 13.25 -6.78 -7.02
CA ALA A 201 14.55 -7.37 -6.64
C ALA A 201 15.74 -6.38 -6.72
N ALA A 202 15.71 -5.41 -7.64
CA ALA A 202 16.76 -4.40 -7.79
C ALA A 202 16.68 -3.23 -6.79
N VAL A 203 15.56 -3.06 -6.08
CA VAL A 203 15.30 -1.89 -5.23
C VAL A 203 16.23 -1.84 -4.00
N PRO A 204 16.41 -2.92 -3.22
CA PRO A 204 17.28 -2.86 -2.04
C PRO A 204 18.73 -2.47 -2.39
N ASP A 205 19.30 -3.05 -3.46
CA ASP A 205 20.64 -2.72 -3.93
C ASP A 205 20.74 -1.27 -4.44
N ALA A 206 19.73 -0.81 -5.20
CA ALA A 206 19.69 0.56 -5.69
C ALA A 206 19.61 1.60 -4.55
N VAL A 207 18.78 1.34 -3.53
CA VAL A 207 18.70 2.20 -2.33
C VAL A 207 20.05 2.23 -1.60
N GLY A 208 20.67 1.06 -1.42
CA GLY A 208 22.01 0.94 -0.83
C GLY A 208 23.04 1.79 -1.56
N LYS A 209 23.13 1.66 -2.89
CA LYS A 209 24.07 2.44 -3.73
C LYS A 209 23.82 3.94 -3.67
N CYS A 210 22.55 4.38 -3.70
CA CYS A 210 22.20 5.78 -3.50
C CYS A 210 22.73 6.30 -2.16
N ARG A 211 22.52 5.55 -1.07
CA ARG A 211 23.02 5.93 0.27
C ARG A 211 24.54 5.96 0.33
N SER A 212 25.23 4.99 -0.28
CA SER A 212 26.70 5.00 -0.41
C SER A 212 27.22 6.22 -1.18
N ALA A 213 26.44 6.76 -2.11
CA ALA A 213 26.75 7.99 -2.82
C ALA A 213 26.44 9.28 -2.03
N GLY A 214 25.99 9.17 -0.78
CA GLY A 214 25.62 10.30 0.09
C GLY A 214 24.23 10.86 -0.17
N ILE A 215 23.39 10.15 -0.91
CA ILE A 215 22.02 10.57 -1.21
C ILE A 215 21.10 10.15 -0.06
N LYS A 216 20.36 11.11 0.49
CA LYS A 216 19.33 10.82 1.49
C LYS A 216 18.04 10.37 0.82
N VAL A 217 17.57 9.18 1.19
CA VAL A 217 16.37 8.54 0.64
C VAL A 217 15.22 8.66 1.63
N ILE A 218 14.07 9.17 1.19
CA ILE A 218 12.88 9.39 2.02
C ILE A 218 11.69 8.65 1.42
N MET A 219 10.96 7.85 2.19
CA MET A 219 9.73 7.19 1.74
C MET A 219 8.52 8.13 1.89
N VAL A 220 7.69 8.25 0.86
CA VAL A 220 6.42 8.99 0.90
C VAL A 220 5.31 8.11 0.30
N THR A 221 4.48 7.53 1.16
CA THR A 221 3.40 6.62 0.76
C THR A 221 2.03 7.01 1.35
N GLY A 222 0.97 6.56 0.69
CA GLY A 222 -0.40 6.60 1.17
C GLY A 222 -0.79 5.38 2.02
N ASP A 223 0.12 4.41 2.16
CA ASP A 223 -0.09 3.18 2.94
C ASP A 223 -0.06 3.44 4.45
N HIS A 224 -0.50 2.44 5.21
CA HIS A 224 -0.50 2.49 6.65
C HIS A 224 0.95 2.55 7.20
N PRO A 225 1.22 3.27 8.31
CA PRO A 225 2.58 3.45 8.83
C PRO A 225 3.31 2.14 9.14
N ILE A 226 2.60 1.15 9.65
CA ILE A 226 3.18 -0.14 10.04
C ILE A 226 3.73 -0.85 8.80
N THR A 227 2.91 -0.97 7.75
CA THR A 227 3.30 -1.51 6.45
C THR A 227 4.45 -0.71 5.83
N ALA A 228 4.34 0.62 5.81
CA ALA A 228 5.35 1.50 5.25
C ALA A 228 6.71 1.35 5.95
N LYS A 229 6.70 1.27 7.29
CA LYS A 229 7.89 1.06 8.11
C LYS A 229 8.54 -0.29 7.83
N ALA A 230 7.75 -1.36 7.73
CA ALA A 230 8.25 -2.69 7.43
C ALA A 230 8.86 -2.79 6.03
N ILE A 231 8.20 -2.22 5.00
CA ILE A 231 8.76 -2.12 3.65
C ILE A 231 10.04 -1.26 3.66
N ALA A 232 10.04 -0.12 4.37
CA ALA A 232 11.20 0.76 4.47
C ALA A 232 12.42 0.06 5.10
N LYS A 233 12.21 -0.82 6.10
CA LYS A 233 13.25 -1.69 6.64
C LYS A 233 13.71 -2.71 5.58
N GLY A 234 12.77 -3.38 4.91
CA GLY A 234 13.07 -4.39 3.88
C GLY A 234 13.85 -3.88 2.67
N VAL A 235 13.70 -2.60 2.29
CA VAL A 235 14.44 -1.99 1.18
C VAL A 235 15.67 -1.18 1.60
N GLY A 236 15.97 -1.08 2.89
CA GLY A 236 17.14 -0.36 3.41
C GLY A 236 17.00 1.17 3.47
N ILE A 237 15.77 1.70 3.46
CA ILE A 237 15.49 3.12 3.77
C ILE A 237 15.65 3.35 5.28
N ILE A 238 15.14 2.43 6.10
CA ILE A 238 15.46 2.34 7.53
C ILE A 238 16.52 1.25 7.68
N SER A 239 17.66 1.57 8.27
CA SER A 239 18.73 0.58 8.46
C SER A 239 18.37 -0.42 9.55
N GLU A 240 18.86 -1.65 9.43
CA GLU A 240 18.78 -2.63 10.52
C GLU A 240 19.44 -2.07 11.78
N GLY A 241 18.75 -2.16 12.91
CA GLY A 241 19.21 -1.64 14.21
C GLY A 241 18.89 -0.18 14.48
N ASN A 242 18.42 0.60 13.50
CA ASN A 242 17.88 1.93 13.77
C ASN A 242 16.43 1.83 14.28
N GLU A 243 16.18 2.54 15.37
CA GLU A 243 14.90 2.55 16.05
C GLU A 243 14.17 3.87 15.81
N THR A 244 12.84 3.81 15.75
CA THR A 244 11.99 5.01 15.82
C THR A 244 11.71 5.38 17.27
N VAL A 245 11.17 6.57 17.52
CA VAL A 245 10.77 7.00 18.88
C VAL A 245 9.80 5.99 19.50
N GLU A 246 8.89 5.44 18.70
CA GLU A 246 7.94 4.40 19.12
C GLU A 246 8.62 3.07 19.44
N ASP A 247 9.68 2.69 18.71
CA ASP A 247 10.44 1.47 18.99
C ASP A 247 11.19 1.59 20.31
N ILE A 248 11.83 2.74 20.56
CA ILE A 248 12.55 3.02 21.81
C ILE A 248 11.57 3.02 22.99
N ALA A 249 10.40 3.65 22.83
CA ALA A 249 9.34 3.68 23.84
C ALA A 249 8.86 2.26 24.18
N ALA A 250 8.58 1.44 23.16
CA ALA A 250 8.14 0.06 23.32
C ALA A 250 9.21 -0.81 24.00
N ARG A 251 10.48 -0.69 23.58
CA ARG A 251 11.61 -1.45 24.15
C ARG A 251 11.86 -1.11 25.62
N LEU A 252 11.75 0.17 25.98
CA LEU A 252 11.95 0.66 27.35
C LEU A 252 10.68 0.56 28.21
N ASN A 253 9.54 0.20 27.61
CA ASN A 253 8.22 0.19 28.23
C ASN A 253 7.86 1.54 28.91
N ILE A 254 8.21 2.65 28.24
CA ILE A 254 7.92 4.01 28.67
C ILE A 254 6.98 4.71 27.68
N PRO A 255 6.21 5.72 28.10
CA PRO A 255 5.44 6.55 27.18
C PRO A 255 6.33 7.23 26.14
N VAL A 256 5.85 7.35 24.90
CA VAL A 256 6.55 8.01 23.78
C VAL A 256 7.00 9.44 24.14
N SER A 257 6.23 10.13 24.98
CA SER A 257 6.56 11.49 25.45
C SER A 257 7.81 11.59 26.32
N GLN A 258 8.31 10.47 26.86
CA GLN A 258 9.53 10.42 27.67
C GLN A 258 10.77 10.07 26.86
N VAL A 259 10.61 9.69 25.59
CA VAL A 259 11.74 9.38 24.71
C VAL A 259 12.28 10.68 24.12
N ASN A 260 13.60 10.86 24.16
CA ASN A 260 14.24 11.98 23.50
C ASN A 260 14.21 11.75 21.97
N PRO A 261 13.54 12.62 21.17
CA PRO A 261 13.45 12.43 19.73
C PRO A 261 14.81 12.42 19.03
N ARG A 262 15.85 13.01 19.64
CA ARG A 262 17.21 13.04 19.08
C ARG A 262 17.95 11.69 19.14
N GLU A 263 17.50 10.77 20.00
CA GLU A 263 18.09 9.43 20.07
C GLU A 263 17.63 8.54 18.90
N ALA A 264 16.44 8.83 18.35
CA ALA A 264 15.91 8.13 17.19
C ALA A 264 16.49 8.69 15.89
N LYS A 265 17.30 7.88 15.18
CA LYS A 265 17.80 8.25 13.84
C LYS A 265 16.74 8.11 12.75
N ALA A 266 15.73 7.28 13.00
CA ALA A 266 14.63 7.02 12.10
C ALA A 266 13.32 7.59 12.66
N CYS A 267 12.45 8.10 11.79
CA CYS A 267 11.11 8.51 12.17
C CYS A 267 10.06 8.09 11.15
N VAL A 268 8.85 7.81 11.65
CA VAL A 268 7.68 7.53 10.83
C VAL A 268 6.64 8.60 11.15
N VAL A 269 6.31 9.42 10.15
CA VAL A 269 5.38 10.54 10.30
C VAL A 269 4.05 10.15 9.66
N HIS A 270 2.97 10.23 10.43
CA HIS A 270 1.63 9.98 9.93
C HIS A 270 1.07 11.24 9.21
N GLY A 271 0.34 11.04 8.12
CA GLY A 271 -0.26 12.13 7.35
C GLY A 271 -1.28 12.98 8.12
N SER A 272 -1.90 12.47 9.19
CA SER A 272 -2.72 13.32 10.09
C SER A 272 -1.87 14.35 10.80
N ASP A 273 -0.73 13.93 11.35
CA ASP A 273 0.12 14.79 12.17
C ASP A 273 0.80 15.82 11.28
N LEU A 274 1.19 15.41 10.06
CA LEU A 274 1.73 16.31 9.04
C LEU A 274 0.75 17.44 8.64
N LYS A 275 -0.56 17.24 8.79
CA LYS A 275 -1.56 18.27 8.48
C LYS A 275 -1.55 19.40 9.51
N ASP A 276 -1.27 19.07 10.76
CA ASP A 276 -1.29 20.00 11.88
C ASP A 276 0.10 20.62 12.14
N MET A 277 1.13 20.16 11.43
CA MET A 277 2.51 20.65 11.51
C MET A 277 2.72 21.94 10.71
N THR A 278 3.55 22.84 11.23
CA THR A 278 4.04 24.01 10.49
C THR A 278 5.23 23.64 9.59
N SER A 279 5.58 24.54 8.66
CA SER A 279 6.74 24.40 7.78
C SER A 279 8.05 24.24 8.55
N GLU A 280 8.19 24.93 9.68
CA GLU A 280 9.41 24.93 10.51
C GLU A 280 9.55 23.60 11.25
N GLN A 281 8.44 23.05 11.75
CA GLN A 281 8.44 21.73 12.41
C GLN A 281 8.80 20.62 11.41
N LEU A 282 8.27 20.69 10.19
CA LEU A 282 8.67 19.76 9.12
C LEU A 282 10.16 19.88 8.80
N ASP A 283 10.68 21.10 8.74
CA ASP A 283 12.10 21.37 8.50
C ASP A 283 12.99 20.82 9.63
N GLU A 284 12.56 20.91 10.89
CA GLU A 284 13.25 20.27 12.02
C GLU A 284 13.27 18.74 11.91
N ILE A 285 12.16 18.11 11.53
CA ILE A 285 12.11 16.66 11.31
C ILE A 285 13.09 16.25 10.22
N LEU A 286 13.11 16.98 9.09
CA LEU A 286 14.00 16.72 7.96
C LEU A 286 15.49 16.89 8.30
N LYS A 287 15.82 17.78 9.23
CA LYS A 287 17.20 17.99 9.72
C LYS A 287 17.64 16.95 10.75
N ASN A 288 16.77 16.64 11.72
CA ASN A 288 17.14 15.83 12.88
C ASN A 288 17.17 14.33 12.59
N HIS A 289 16.37 13.85 11.63
CA HIS A 289 16.26 12.42 11.32
C HIS A 289 16.90 12.12 9.98
N THR A 290 17.73 11.09 9.92
CA THR A 290 18.40 10.67 8.68
C THR A 290 17.55 9.72 7.84
N GLU A 291 16.67 8.95 8.48
CA GLU A 291 15.84 7.92 7.84
C GLU A 291 14.38 8.26 8.08
N ILE A 292 13.65 8.65 7.04
CA ILE A 292 12.33 9.25 7.19
C ILE A 292 11.32 8.50 6.33
N VAL A 293 10.19 8.15 6.94
CA VAL A 293 9.03 7.55 6.27
C VAL A 293 7.80 8.38 6.55
N PHE A 294 7.21 8.96 5.51
CA PHE A 294 5.90 9.59 5.57
C PHE A 294 4.84 8.60 5.09
N ALA A 295 3.90 8.26 5.98
CA ALA A 295 2.83 7.30 5.72
C ALA A 295 1.45 7.96 5.75
N ARG A 296 0.44 7.33 5.12
CA ARG A 296 -0.92 7.87 4.96
C ARG A 296 -0.97 9.30 4.39
N THR A 297 -0.04 9.64 3.51
CA THR A 297 0.03 10.99 2.92
C THR A 297 -0.96 11.20 1.78
N SER A 298 -1.59 12.38 1.73
CA SER A 298 -2.39 12.84 0.59
C SER A 298 -1.51 13.36 -0.56
N PRO A 299 -1.99 13.42 -1.81
CA PRO A 299 -1.22 14.00 -2.92
C PRO A 299 -0.70 15.42 -2.65
N GLN A 300 -1.48 16.26 -1.96
CA GLN A 300 -1.08 17.61 -1.57
C GLN A 300 0.07 17.57 -0.55
N GLN A 301 0.01 16.66 0.42
CA GLN A 301 1.08 16.50 1.41
C GLN A 301 2.39 16.04 0.79
N LYS A 302 2.35 15.22 -0.26
CA LYS A 302 3.57 14.83 -1.00
C LYS A 302 4.29 16.05 -1.59
N LEU A 303 3.53 17.02 -2.09
CA LEU A 303 4.09 18.28 -2.58
C LEU A 303 4.73 19.08 -1.45
N ILE A 304 4.05 19.21 -0.31
CA ILE A 304 4.56 19.94 0.88
C ILE A 304 5.90 19.33 1.37
N ILE A 305 5.99 17.99 1.42
CA ILE A 305 7.22 17.29 1.82
C ILE A 305 8.38 17.62 0.86
N VAL A 306 8.09 17.62 -0.44
CA VAL A 306 9.08 17.94 -1.47
C VAL A 306 9.53 19.40 -1.39
N GLU A 307 8.61 20.34 -1.22
CA GLU A 307 8.93 21.75 -1.03
C GLU A 307 9.77 21.96 0.24
N GLY A 308 9.47 21.25 1.33
CA GLY A 308 10.30 21.24 2.55
C GLY A 308 11.73 20.78 2.28
N CYS A 309 11.91 19.68 1.55
CA CYS A 309 13.24 19.21 1.14
C CYS A 309 13.98 20.25 0.26
N GLN A 310 13.28 20.91 -0.66
CA GLN A 310 13.85 21.96 -1.52
C GLN A 310 14.27 23.21 -0.75
N ARG A 311 13.54 23.59 0.32
CA ARG A 311 13.91 24.69 1.21
C ARG A 311 15.22 24.40 1.95
N GLN A 312 15.43 23.16 2.40
CA GLN A 312 16.69 22.76 3.06
C GLN A 312 17.90 22.89 2.11
N VAL A 313 17.73 22.49 0.86
CA VAL A 313 18.81 22.61 -0.15
C VAL A 313 19.06 24.07 -0.52
N SER A 314 18.01 24.87 -0.67
CA SER A 314 18.15 26.31 -0.98
C SER A 314 18.79 27.10 0.15
N GLY A 315 18.51 26.76 1.41
CA GLY A 315 19.02 27.45 2.61
C GLY A 315 20.47 27.12 2.99
N THR A 316 21.06 26.04 2.45
CA THR A 316 22.43 25.61 2.80
C THR A 316 23.52 26.23 1.93
N GLY A 317 23.18 27.13 1.00
CA GLY A 317 24.16 27.74 0.09
C GLY A 317 24.82 26.75 -0.88
N VAL A 318 24.34 25.50 -0.92
CA VAL A 318 24.82 24.45 -1.82
C VAL A 318 24.18 24.60 -3.20
N GLN A 319 24.38 25.76 -3.83
CA GLN A 319 24.15 25.92 -5.28
C GLN A 319 25.33 25.38 -6.12
N GLY A 320 26.34 24.77 -5.48
CA GLY A 320 27.61 24.37 -6.12
C GLY A 320 28.02 22.90 -6.05
N GLN A 321 27.26 22.01 -5.42
CA GLN A 321 27.53 20.56 -5.46
C GLN A 321 26.33 19.82 -6.07
N ALA A 322 26.44 19.54 -7.38
CA ALA A 322 25.58 18.62 -8.13
C ALA A 322 25.77 17.14 -7.69
N GLY A 323 25.82 16.88 -6.37
CA GLY A 323 26.24 15.60 -5.81
C GLY A 323 25.42 15.12 -4.61
N ALA A 324 24.95 15.98 -3.72
CA ALA A 324 24.14 15.56 -2.57
C ALA A 324 22.64 15.61 -2.93
N GLY A 325 22.23 14.76 -3.87
CA GLY A 325 20.83 14.60 -4.22
C GLY A 325 20.04 14.03 -3.05
N TRP A 326 18.81 14.49 -2.84
CA TRP A 326 17.82 13.75 -2.07
C TRP A 326 17.04 12.90 -3.08
N VAL A 327 16.66 11.68 -2.73
CA VAL A 327 15.73 10.89 -3.54
C VAL A 327 14.47 10.71 -2.71
N VAL A 328 13.41 11.42 -3.09
CA VAL A 328 12.09 11.21 -2.50
C VAL A 328 11.45 10.06 -3.24
N TRP A 329 11.04 9.02 -2.51
CA TRP A 329 10.38 7.83 -3.03
C TRP A 329 8.86 7.99 -2.95
N PRO A 330 8.17 8.31 -4.06
CA PRO A 330 6.72 8.31 -4.08
C PRO A 330 6.21 6.87 -4.30
N GLY A 331 5.54 6.29 -3.31
CA GLY A 331 4.78 5.04 -3.48
C GLY A 331 3.60 5.16 -4.46
N ALA A 332 3.27 6.37 -4.92
CA ALA A 332 2.36 6.66 -6.03
C ALA A 332 2.33 8.18 -6.25
N CYS A 333 3.16 8.66 -7.18
CA CYS A 333 3.05 9.92 -7.94
C CYS A 333 3.01 11.31 -7.26
N LYS A 334 3.58 12.26 -8.02
CA LYS A 334 3.71 13.73 -7.89
C LYS A 334 4.50 14.30 -6.69
N GLY A 335 5.81 14.48 -6.91
CA GLY A 335 6.69 15.42 -6.19
C GLY A 335 8.17 15.11 -6.50
N PHE A 336 8.99 16.12 -6.86
CA PHE A 336 10.32 15.96 -7.47
C PHE A 336 11.50 16.11 -6.49
N LEU A 337 12.40 15.12 -6.51
CA LEU A 337 13.85 15.30 -6.78
C LEU A 337 14.23 14.01 -7.54
N LEU A 338 14.27 14.12 -8.89
CA LEU A 338 14.02 13.06 -9.89
C LEU A 338 12.56 12.53 -9.87
N ARG A 339 11.67 13.14 -10.67
CA ARG A 339 10.42 12.46 -11.07
C ARG A 339 10.82 11.34 -12.01
N SER A 340 10.87 10.12 -11.48
CA SER A 340 10.93 8.90 -12.26
C SER A 340 9.52 8.34 -12.39
N GLY A 341 9.02 8.25 -13.62
CA GLY A 341 7.81 7.50 -13.94
C GLY A 341 8.17 6.12 -14.47
N CYS A 342 7.62 5.06 -13.86
CA CYS A 342 7.67 3.70 -14.43
C CYS A 342 6.66 3.60 -15.60
N VAL A 343 7.08 3.10 -16.76
CA VAL A 343 6.21 2.96 -17.94
C VAL A 343 5.05 2.00 -17.70
N PHE A 344 5.25 0.94 -16.91
CA PHE A 344 4.20 -0.08 -16.72
C PHE A 344 3.33 0.18 -15.47
N ALA A 345 3.85 0.85 -14.45
CA ALA A 345 3.14 1.06 -13.18
C ALA A 345 2.64 2.50 -12.94
N GLY A 346 3.18 3.51 -13.64
CA GLY A 346 2.78 4.91 -13.44
C GLY A 346 1.49 5.28 -14.18
N SER A 347 0.63 6.10 -13.57
CA SER A 347 -0.51 6.69 -14.29
C SER A 347 -0.03 7.67 -15.37
N ASP A 348 -0.81 7.82 -16.45
CA ASP A 348 -0.41 8.68 -17.59
C ASP A 348 -0.18 10.14 -17.18
N VAL A 349 -1.00 10.64 -16.24
CA VAL A 349 -0.84 11.97 -15.63
C VAL A 349 0.51 12.13 -14.94
N SER A 350 1.08 11.03 -14.44
CA SER A 350 2.35 11.05 -13.71
C SER A 350 3.53 10.95 -14.65
N LYS A 351 3.40 10.18 -15.73
CA LYS A 351 4.39 10.10 -16.82
C LYS A 351 4.55 11.45 -17.51
N GLN A 352 3.45 12.11 -17.87
CA GLN A 352 3.48 13.43 -18.52
C GLN A 352 4.11 14.51 -17.65
N ALA A 353 4.02 14.35 -16.33
CA ALA A 353 4.55 15.32 -15.40
C ALA A 353 6.02 15.04 -15.07
N ALA A 354 6.57 13.89 -15.43
CA ALA A 354 7.94 13.49 -15.10
C ALA A 354 8.97 14.02 -16.09
N ASP A 355 10.12 14.46 -15.55
CA ASP A 355 11.27 14.91 -16.36
C ASP A 355 12.10 13.73 -16.88
N MET A 356 12.03 12.57 -16.20
CA MET A 356 12.68 11.32 -16.61
C MET A 356 11.70 10.15 -16.47
N ILE A 357 11.67 9.26 -17.46
CA ILE A 357 10.78 8.10 -17.48
C ILE A 357 11.65 6.85 -17.64
N LEU A 358 11.48 5.87 -16.73
CA LEU A 358 12.14 4.58 -16.81
C LEU A 358 11.28 3.63 -17.64
N LEU A 359 11.77 3.26 -18.81
CA LEU A 359 11.04 2.42 -19.77
C LEU A 359 10.95 0.95 -19.34
N ASP A 360 11.91 0.48 -18.54
CA ASP A 360 12.08 -0.90 -18.11
C ASP A 360 11.63 -1.15 -16.66
N ASP A 361 11.08 -0.13 -15.99
CA ASP A 361 10.75 -0.13 -14.56
C ASP A 361 11.91 -0.57 -13.64
N ASN A 362 13.16 -0.46 -14.10
CA ASN A 362 14.33 -0.90 -13.35
C ASN A 362 14.88 0.25 -12.49
N PHE A 363 14.76 0.11 -11.18
CA PHE A 363 15.25 1.11 -10.23
C PHE A 363 16.77 1.29 -10.22
N ALA A 364 17.54 0.30 -10.69
CA ALA A 364 18.99 0.43 -10.84
C ALA A 364 19.38 1.55 -11.84
N SER A 365 18.48 1.92 -12.74
CA SER A 365 18.67 3.03 -13.69
C SER A 365 18.82 4.38 -12.99
N ILE A 366 18.27 4.55 -11.77
CA ILE A 366 18.49 5.76 -10.97
C ILE A 366 19.95 5.88 -10.55
N VAL A 367 20.55 4.77 -10.11
CA VAL A 367 21.98 4.74 -9.73
C VAL A 367 22.85 5.10 -10.93
N THR A 368 22.56 4.48 -12.08
CA THR A 368 23.25 4.77 -13.34
C THR A 368 23.11 6.24 -13.73
N GLY A 369 21.91 6.81 -13.60
CA GLY A 369 21.65 8.23 -13.88
C GLY A 369 22.43 9.18 -12.96
N VAL A 370 22.58 8.85 -11.68
CA VAL A 370 23.42 9.62 -10.74
C VAL A 370 24.89 9.56 -11.13
N GLU A 371 25.39 8.38 -11.50
CA GLU A 371 26.77 8.18 -11.93
C GLU A 371 27.08 8.98 -13.21
N GLU A 372 26.27 8.82 -14.25
CA GLU A 372 26.41 9.55 -15.51
C GLU A 372 26.24 11.07 -15.33
N GLY A 373 25.31 11.48 -14.45
CA GLY A 373 25.08 12.89 -14.12
C GLY A 373 26.29 13.56 -13.47
N ARG A 374 27.00 12.85 -12.57
CA ARG A 374 28.24 13.35 -11.98
C ARG A 374 29.39 13.34 -12.99
N LEU A 375 29.48 12.29 -13.82
CA LEU A 375 30.50 12.17 -14.86
C LEU A 375 30.41 13.30 -15.89
N ILE A 376 29.21 13.60 -16.39
CA ILE A 376 29.02 14.67 -17.37
C ILE A 376 29.31 16.05 -16.76
N PHE A 377 28.99 16.28 -15.49
CA PHE A 377 29.29 17.54 -14.81
C PHE A 377 30.80 17.80 -14.74
N ASP A 378 31.60 16.80 -14.38
CA ASP A 378 33.06 16.93 -14.36
C ASP A 378 33.65 17.05 -15.77
N ASN A 379 33.08 16.35 -16.75
CA ASN A 379 33.50 16.48 -18.15
C ASN A 379 33.16 17.86 -18.74
N LEU A 380 32.02 18.46 -18.36
CA LEU A 380 31.67 19.83 -18.74
C LEU A 380 32.67 20.83 -18.17
N LYS A 381 33.09 20.69 -16.90
CA LYS A 381 34.15 21.53 -16.33
C LYS A 381 35.45 21.44 -17.12
N LYS A 382 35.87 20.22 -17.51
CA LYS A 382 37.07 20.00 -18.34
C LYS A 382 36.92 20.66 -19.72
N SER A 383 35.77 20.50 -20.36
CA SER A 383 35.49 21.08 -21.68
C SER A 383 35.47 22.61 -21.63
N ILE A 384 34.86 23.20 -20.60
CA ILE A 384 34.81 24.65 -20.38
C ILE A 384 36.22 25.16 -20.11
N ALA A 385 36.98 24.53 -19.23
CA ALA A 385 38.35 24.92 -18.93
C ALA A 385 39.25 24.87 -20.17
N TYR A 386 39.13 23.81 -20.98
CA TYR A 386 39.85 23.69 -22.25
C TYR A 386 39.52 24.86 -23.20
N THR A 387 38.24 25.19 -23.35
CA THR A 387 37.78 26.26 -24.25
C THR A 387 38.15 27.66 -23.74
N LEU A 388 38.13 27.89 -22.42
CA LEU A 388 38.50 29.18 -21.86
C LEU A 388 40.01 29.41 -21.85
N THR A 389 40.80 28.34 -21.78
CA THR A 389 42.27 28.46 -21.74
C THR A 389 42.85 28.95 -23.07
N SER A 390 42.22 28.62 -24.20
CA SER A 390 42.64 29.14 -25.51
C SER A 390 42.45 30.64 -25.69
N ASN A 391 41.63 31.29 -24.84
CA ASN A 391 41.37 32.73 -24.92
C ASN A 391 42.45 33.61 -24.27
N ILE A 392 43.44 33.03 -23.57
CA ILE A 392 44.57 33.77 -22.99
C ILE A 392 45.70 34.03 -24.00
N PRO A 393 46.10 33.05 -24.84
CA PRO A 393 47.10 33.28 -25.88
C PRO A 393 46.56 33.92 -27.18
N GLU A 394 45.23 33.95 -27.36
CA GLU A 394 44.55 34.77 -28.40
C GLU A 394 44.34 36.20 -27.91
#